data_AF-A0A2N6FSY5-F1
#
_entry.id   AF-A0A2N6FSY5-F1
#
_cell.length_a   1.000
_cell.length_b   1.000
_cell.length_c   1.000
_cell.angle_alpha   90.00
_cell.angle_beta   90.00
_cell.angle_gamma   90.00
#
_symmetry.space_group_name_H-M   'P 1'
#
loop_
_entity.id
_entity.type
_entity.pdbx_description
1 polymer ?
#
loop_
_entity_poly.entity_id
_entity_poly.type
_entity_poly.pdbx_seq_one_letter_code
_entity_poly.pdbx_strand_id
1 'polypeptide(L)'
;MQTIIFLLLVFLIVIYSVLLYFKNKHSRVDKLNSGECPSCGQKTKTFYDENTKTTFKQEVITARVLKNGGCSGVNDIEYKCKICGLKEVYSQA
;
A
#
# COMPACT_ATOMS: atom_id res chain seq x y z
N MET A 1 42.07 8.94 8.03
CA MET A 1 41.03 9.99 7.91
C MET A 1 40.11 9.72 6.72
N GLN A 2 40.59 9.71 5.48
CA GLN A 2 39.76 9.54 4.28
C GLN A 2 39.00 8.18 4.22
N THR A 3 39.64 7.07 4.60
CA THR A 3 39.02 5.74 4.61
C THR A 3 37.92 5.59 5.67
N ILE A 4 38.12 6.19 6.86
CA ILE A 4 37.15 6.17 7.95
C ILE A 4 35.91 6.99 7.59
N ILE A 5 36.12 8.18 7.00
CA ILE A 5 35.03 9.03 6.50
C ILE A 5 34.24 8.32 5.41
N PHE A 6 34.92 7.65 4.47
CA PHE A 6 34.25 6.88 3.42
C PHE A 6 33.39 5.74 3.97
N LEU A 7 33.90 4.96 4.93
CA LEU A 7 33.13 3.88 5.57
C LEU A 7 31.89 4.41 6.29
N LEU A 8 32.00 5.55 6.98
CA LEU A 8 30.88 6.18 7.66
C LEU A 8 29.80 6.63 6.67
N LEU A 9 30.18 7.24 5.54
CA LEU A 9 29.22 7.65 4.51
C LEU A 9 28.50 6.45 3.88
N VAL A 10 29.22 5.38 3.55
CA VAL A 10 28.61 4.16 3.01
C VAL A 10 27.61 3.58 4.01
N PHE A 11 27.97 3.53 5.29
CA PHE A 11 27.08 3.05 6.34
C PHE A 11 25.78 3.87 6.44
N LEU A 12 25.88 5.20 6.39
CA LEU A 12 24.70 6.08 6.39
C LEU A 12 23.82 5.89 5.16
N ILE A 13 24.41 5.70 3.98
CA ILE A 13 23.65 5.44 2.73
C ILE A 13 22.88 4.13 2.84
N VAL A 14 23.49 3.07 3.39
CA VAL A 14 22.83 1.78 3.60
C VAL A 14 21.63 1.95 4.52
N ILE A 15 21.80 2.61 5.68
CA ILE A 15 20.69 2.88 6.61
C ILE A 15 19.57 3.65 5.91
N TYR A 16 19.91 4.73 5.19
CA TYR A 16 18.94 5.54 4.47
C TYR A 16 18.17 4.72 3.44
N SER A 17 18.84 3.84 2.70
CA SER A 17 18.22 2.99 1.68
C SER A 17 17.18 2.02 2.28
N VAL A 18 17.48 1.45 3.45
CA VAL A 18 16.59 0.55 4.18
C VAL A 18 15.36 1.31 4.69
N LEU A 19 15.57 2.47 5.31
CA LEU A 19 14.47 3.32 5.77
C LEU A 19 13.57 3.79 4.62
N LEU A 20 14.17 4.17 3.49
CA LEU A 20 13.43 4.57 2.29
C LEU A 20 12.58 3.42 1.74
N TYR A 21 13.13 2.19 1.72
CA TYR A 21 12.39 1.00 1.31
C TYR A 21 11.16 0.77 2.20
N PHE A 22 11.31 0.79 3.52
CA PHE A 22 10.19 0.63 4.45
C PHE A 22 9.14 1.73 4.25
N LYS A 23 9.56 2.99 4.14
CA LYS A 23 8.65 4.12 3.91
C LYS A 23 7.85 3.97 2.62
N ASN A 24 8.49 3.57 1.53
CA ASN A 24 7.81 3.34 0.25
C ASN A 24 6.84 2.18 0.31
N LYS A 25 7.19 1.09 1.01
CA LYS A 25 6.30 -0.05 1.20
C LYS A 25 5.04 0.35 1.98
N HIS A 26 5.18 1.03 3.11
CA HIS A 26 4.04 1.51 3.91
C HIS A 26 3.16 2.49 3.12
N SER A 27 3.77 3.47 2.43
CA SER A 27 3.00 4.44 1.65
C SER A 27 2.15 3.79 0.55
N ARG A 28 2.62 2.71 -0.09
CA ARG A 28 1.84 1.97 -1.09
C ARG A 28 0.66 1.25 -0.45
N VAL A 29 0.88 0.60 0.69
CA VAL A 29 -0.17 -0.08 1.45
C VAL A 29 -1.25 0.92 1.89
N ASP A 30 -0.86 2.09 2.39
CA ASP A 30 -1.79 3.13 2.83
C ASP A 30 -2.66 3.64 1.67
N LYS A 31 -2.07 3.80 0.47
CA LYS A 31 -2.82 4.12 -0.75
C LYS A 31 -3.84 3.04 -1.11
N LEU A 32 -3.42 1.77 -1.09
CA LEU A 32 -4.31 0.65 -1.36
C LEU A 32 -5.44 0.54 -0.33
N ASN A 33 -5.14 0.76 0.95
CA ASN A 33 -6.12 0.77 2.05
C ASN A 33 -7.11 1.94 1.96
N SER A 34 -6.67 3.08 1.44
CA SER A 34 -7.55 4.23 1.14
C SER A 34 -8.35 4.09 -0.16
N GLY A 35 -8.19 2.97 -0.89
CA GLY A 35 -8.88 2.72 -2.16
C GLY A 35 -8.28 3.48 -3.35
N GLU A 36 -7.03 3.91 -3.25
CA GLU A 36 -6.25 4.54 -4.31
C GLU A 36 -5.23 3.56 -4.89
N CYS A 37 -5.18 3.46 -6.22
CA CYS A 37 -4.18 2.64 -6.89
C CYS A 37 -2.84 3.39 -6.98
N PRO A 38 -1.75 2.88 -6.38
CA PRO A 38 -0.43 3.54 -6.44
C PRO A 38 0.19 3.52 -7.84
N SER A 39 -0.31 2.69 -8.76
CA SER A 39 0.21 2.55 -10.13
C SER A 39 -0.50 3.46 -11.13
N CYS A 40 -1.83 3.59 -11.07
CA CYS A 40 -2.60 4.39 -12.03
C CYS A 40 -3.28 5.63 -11.43
N GLY A 41 -3.16 5.87 -10.12
CA GLY A 41 -3.69 7.06 -9.42
C GLY A 41 -5.21 7.13 -9.30
N GLN A 42 -5.94 6.10 -9.74
CA GLN A 42 -7.39 6.06 -9.66
C GLN A 42 -7.85 5.81 -8.22
N LYS A 43 -8.91 6.53 -7.81
CA LYS A 43 -9.49 6.48 -6.46
C LYS A 43 -10.93 6.01 -6.52
N THR A 44 -11.39 5.33 -5.47
CA THR A 44 -12.81 5.00 -5.27
C THR A 44 -13.65 6.28 -5.35
N LYS A 45 -14.63 6.28 -6.25
CA LYS A 45 -15.55 7.41 -6.43
C LYS A 45 -16.83 7.16 -5.64
N THR A 46 -17.32 8.18 -4.97
CA THR A 46 -18.60 8.14 -4.24
C THR A 46 -19.55 9.16 -4.86
N PHE A 47 -20.72 8.71 -5.25
CA PHE A 47 -21.77 9.55 -5.83
C PHE A 47 -22.97 9.53 -4.88
N TYR A 48 -23.46 10.70 -4.52
CA TYR A 48 -24.71 10.84 -3.76
C TYR A 48 -25.82 11.23 -4.72
N ASP A 49 -26.90 10.47 -4.74
CA ASP A 49 -28.08 10.78 -5.53
C ASP A 49 -29.17 11.32 -4.60
N GLU A 50 -29.53 12.59 -4.78
CA GLU A 50 -30.55 13.27 -3.98
C GLU A 50 -31.96 12.72 -4.22
N ASN A 51 -32.24 12.20 -5.43
CA ASN A 51 -33.57 11.70 -5.79
C ASN A 51 -33.88 10.37 -5.10
N THR A 52 -32.90 9.48 -5.03
CA THR A 52 -33.05 8.17 -4.38
C THR A 52 -32.55 8.16 -2.94
N LYS A 53 -31.92 9.25 -2.48
CA LYS A 53 -31.24 9.36 -1.18
C LYS A 53 -30.22 8.23 -0.95
N THR A 54 -29.62 7.71 -2.04
CA THR A 54 -28.64 6.62 -1.97
C THR A 54 -27.24 7.10 -2.29
N THR A 55 -26.23 6.44 -1.71
CA THR A 55 -24.83 6.69 -2.01
C THR A 55 -24.26 5.51 -2.78
N PHE A 56 -23.81 5.74 -4.01
CA PHE A 56 -23.13 4.75 -4.83
C PHE A 56 -21.62 4.86 -4.64
N LYS A 57 -20.96 3.74 -4.35
CA LYS A 57 -19.50 3.65 -4.30
C LYS A 57 -19.00 2.81 -5.45
N GLN A 58 -18.18 3.40 -6.30
CA GLN A 58 -17.47 2.69 -7.35
C GLN A 58 -16.06 2.34 -6.85
N GLU A 59 -15.93 1.15 -6.26
CA GLU A 59 -14.65 0.67 -5.73
C GLU A 59 -13.67 0.33 -6.85
N VAL A 60 -12.50 0.98 -6.81
CA VAL A 60 -11.39 0.78 -7.75
C VAL A 60 -10.49 -0.37 -7.32
N ILE A 61 -10.28 -0.53 -6.01
CA ILE A 61 -9.46 -1.57 -5.39
C ILE A 61 -10.36 -2.64 -4.78
N THR A 62 -10.07 -3.91 -5.04
CA THR A 62 -10.65 -5.04 -4.31
C THR A 62 -9.61 -5.62 -3.37
N ALA A 63 -9.94 -5.73 -2.08
CA ALA A 63 -9.12 -6.41 -1.09
C ALA A 63 -9.72 -7.78 -0.74
N ARG A 64 -8.88 -8.81 -0.68
CA ARG A 64 -9.28 -10.17 -0.29
C ARG A 64 -8.26 -10.77 0.65
N VAL A 65 -8.71 -11.36 1.76
CA VAL A 65 -7.85 -12.15 2.63
C VAL A 65 -7.49 -13.47 1.94
N LEU A 66 -6.20 -13.69 1.69
CA LEU A 66 -5.65 -14.92 1.13
C LEU A 66 -5.35 -15.96 2.20
N LYS A 67 -4.75 -15.52 3.30
CA LYS A 67 -4.46 -16.36 4.47
C LYS A 67 -4.90 -15.63 5.72
N ASN A 68 -5.70 -16.30 6.52
CA ASN A 68 -6.07 -15.83 7.84
C ASN A 68 -4.98 -16.29 8.82
N GLY A 69 -4.34 -15.36 9.53
CA GLY A 69 -3.21 -15.62 10.43
C GLY A 69 -3.58 -16.36 11.71
N GLY A 70 -4.88 -16.59 11.95
CA GLY A 70 -5.36 -17.23 13.17
C GLY A 70 -4.81 -16.53 14.42
N CYS A 71 -4.18 -17.29 15.31
CA CYS A 71 -3.62 -16.76 16.57
C CYS A 71 -2.42 -15.82 16.38
N SER A 72 -1.79 -15.76 15.19
CA SER A 72 -0.72 -14.80 14.91
C SER A 72 -1.25 -13.38 14.68
N GLY A 73 -2.56 -13.21 14.45
CA GLY A 73 -3.17 -11.91 14.17
C GLY A 73 -2.84 -11.31 12.81
N VAL A 74 -1.86 -11.85 12.07
CA VAL A 74 -1.40 -11.30 10.79
C VAL A 74 -2.08 -11.99 9.61
N ASN A 75 -2.88 -11.24 8.86
CA ASN A 75 -3.57 -11.68 7.65
C ASN A 75 -2.81 -11.28 6.39
N ASP A 76 -2.72 -12.19 5.43
CA ASP A 76 -2.24 -11.85 4.09
C ASP A 76 -3.40 -11.33 3.26
N ILE A 77 -3.34 -10.06 2.88
CA ILE A 77 -4.37 -9.37 2.09
C ILE A 77 -3.85 -9.17 0.67
N GLU A 78 -4.59 -9.70 -0.31
CA GLU A 78 -4.40 -9.41 -1.72
C GLU A 78 -5.21 -8.18 -2.11
N TYR A 79 -4.54 -7.20 -2.70
CA TYR A 79 -5.13 -6.03 -3.32
C TYR A 79 -5.07 -6.16 -4.83
N LYS A 80 -6.21 -5.93 -5.49
CA LYS A 80 -6.28 -5.90 -6.94
C LYS A 80 -6.95 -4.62 -7.43
N CYS A 81 -6.33 -3.94 -8.39
CA CYS A 81 -6.93 -2.79 -9.06
C CYS A 81 -7.78 -3.24 -10.24
N LYS A 82 -9.06 -2.84 -10.29
CA LYS A 82 -9.97 -3.17 -11.39
C LYS A 82 -9.63 -2.45 -12.70
N ILE A 83 -8.90 -1.34 -12.63
CA ILE A 83 -8.65 -0.47 -13.80
C ILE A 83 -7.38 -0.87 -14.54
N CYS A 84 -6.25 -1.02 -13.83
CA CYS A 84 -4.96 -1.33 -14.46
C CYS A 84 -4.51 -2.79 -14.23
N GLY A 85 -5.25 -3.59 -13.47
CA GLY A 85 -4.91 -4.98 -13.20
C GLY A 85 -3.77 -5.19 -12.19
N LEU A 86 -3.27 -4.13 -11.53
CA LEU A 86 -2.29 -4.23 -10.44
C LEU A 86 -2.75 -5.29 -9.43
N LYS A 87 -1.85 -6.19 -9.02
CA LYS A 87 -2.07 -7.20 -7.99
C LYS A 87 -0.89 -7.22 -7.02
N GLU A 88 -1.14 -6.96 -5.74
CA GLU A 88 -0.13 -6.92 -4.68
C GLU A 88 -0.63 -7.64 -3.44
N VAL A 89 0.28 -8.24 -2.66
CA VAL A 89 -0.07 -8.95 -1.43
C VAL A 89 0.73 -8.36 -0.28
N TYR A 90 0.04 -8.07 0.81
CA TYR A 90 0.63 -7.51 2.03
C TYR A 90 0.13 -8.25 3.25
N SER A 91 1.07 -8.65 4.12
CA SER A 91 0.78 -9.16 5.46
C SER A 91 0.49 -8.00 6.40
N GLN A 92 -0.69 -7.97 7.00
CA GLN A 92 -1.18 -6.91 7.88
C GLN A 92 -1.80 -7.54 9.14
N ALA A 93 -1.52 -6.94 10.30
CA ALA A 93 -2.14 -7.33 11.58
C ALA A 93 -3.40 -6.51 11.84
#